data_AF-A0A9Y1FLW0-F1
#
_entry.id   AF-A0A9Y1FLW0-F1
#
_cell.length_a   1.000
_cell.length_b   1.000
_cell.length_c   1.000
_cell.angle_alpha   90.00
_cell.angle_beta   90.00
_cell.angle_gamma   90.00
#
_symmetry.space_group_name_H-M   'P 1'
#
loop_
_entity.id
_entity.type
_entity.pdbx_description
1 polymer ?
#
loop_
_entity_poly.entity_id
_entity_poly.type
_entity_poly.pdbx_seq_one_letter_code
_entity_poly.pdbx_strand_id
1 'polypeptide(L)'
;MSMRESIVKTLKEIKDEYREVETTDKILDLISLVGIVLFFVSALVMSLNNKINPINIAFSIYPLAIAGTATAIRMKLKKITNEEEASRVFREYITIVSLLTVLVLIVILFTVIIYV
;
A
#
# COMPACT_ATOMS: atom_id res chain seq x y z
N MET A 1 30.31 2.40 -22.41
CA MET A 1 28.83 2.27 -22.35
C MET A 1 28.27 3.60 -21.89
N SER A 2 27.31 4.17 -22.61
CA SER A 2 26.71 5.46 -22.24
C SER A 2 25.72 5.30 -21.08
N MET A 3 25.51 6.35 -20.28
CA MET A 3 24.56 6.34 -19.17
C MET A 3 23.13 5.97 -19.61
N ARG A 4 22.74 6.39 -20.82
CA ARG A 4 21.46 6.02 -21.44
C ARG A 4 21.34 4.52 -21.69
N GLU A 5 22.38 3.89 -22.25
CA GLU A 5 22.40 2.44 -22.50
C GLU A 5 22.35 1.64 -21.20
N SER A 6 23.00 2.16 -20.14
CA SER A 6 22.96 1.54 -18.81
C SER A 6 21.55 1.55 -18.24
N ILE A 7 20.88 2.71 -18.24
CA ILE A 7 19.50 2.84 -17.74
C ILE A 7 18.53 1.93 -18.51
N VAL A 8 18.62 1.91 -19.84
CA VAL A 8 17.75 1.06 -20.67
C VAL A 8 17.98 -0.42 -20.39
N LYS A 9 19.24 -0.84 -20.23
CA LYS A 9 19.59 -2.22 -19.89
C LYS A 9 19.02 -2.61 -18.52
N THR A 10 19.25 -1.78 -17.49
CA THR A 10 18.74 -2.03 -16.14
C THR A 10 17.21 -2.09 -16.10
N LEU A 11 16.51 -1.19 -16.79
CA LEU A 11 15.03 -1.24 -16.86
C LEU A 11 14.52 -2.49 -17.56
N LYS A 12 15.23 -2.96 -18.60
CA LYS A 12 14.89 -4.19 -19.29
C LYS A 12 15.09 -5.41 -18.39
N GLU A 13 16.22 -5.48 -17.68
CA GLU A 13 16.51 -6.55 -16.72
C GLU A 13 15.46 -6.60 -15.60
N ILE A 14 15.12 -5.46 -15.00
CA ILE A 14 14.06 -5.38 -13.98
C ILE A 14 12.70 -5.87 -14.53
N LYS A 15 12.36 -5.46 -15.76
CA LYS A 15 11.10 -5.86 -16.39
C LYS A 15 11.05 -7.37 -16.65
N ASP A 16 12.16 -7.94 -17.12
CA ASP A 16 12.24 -9.36 -17.43
C ASP A 16 12.20 -10.19 -16.14
N GLU A 17 12.89 -9.77 -15.08
CA GLU A 17 12.83 -10.40 -13.75
C GLU A 17 11.40 -10.32 -13.15
N TYR A 18 10.73 -9.18 -13.29
CA TYR A 18 9.36 -9.01 -12.78
C TYR A 18 8.32 -9.88 -13.50
N ARG A 19 8.59 -10.33 -14.73
CA ARG A 19 7.69 -11.24 -15.45
C ARG A 19 7.61 -12.61 -14.79
N GLU A 20 8.70 -13.08 -14.21
CA GLU A 20 8.79 -14.39 -13.57
C GLU A 20 8.18 -14.44 -12.17
N VAL A 21 7.84 -13.28 -11.59
CA VAL A 21 7.19 -13.18 -10.28
C VAL A 21 5.80 -13.83 -10.29
N GLU A 22 5.47 -14.55 -9.22
CA GLU A 22 4.16 -15.19 -9.05
C GLU A 22 2.99 -14.18 -9.06
N THR A 23 1.81 -14.64 -9.49
CA THR A 23 0.60 -13.79 -9.59
C THR A 23 0.20 -13.18 -8.25
N THR A 24 0.30 -13.94 -7.15
CA THR A 24 -0.02 -13.45 -5.80
C THR A 24 0.86 -12.28 -5.39
N ASP A 25 2.17 -12.38 -5.63
CA ASP A 25 3.14 -11.30 -5.39
C ASP A 25 2.83 -10.06 -6.24
N LYS A 26 2.47 -10.26 -7.51
CA LYS A 26 2.05 -9.15 -8.41
C LYS A 26 0.80 -8.44 -7.91
N ILE A 27 -0.15 -9.15 -7.30
CA ILE A 27 -1.35 -8.55 -6.70
C ILE A 27 -0.97 -7.69 -5.48
N LEU A 28 -0.12 -8.20 -4.60
CA LEU A 28 0.36 -7.43 -3.44
C LEU A 28 1.12 -6.18 -3.88
N ASP A 29 1.96 -6.29 -4.91
CA ASP A 29 2.67 -5.15 -5.51
C ASP A 29 1.72 -4.13 -6.12
N LEU A 30 0.66 -4.59 -6.79
CA LEU A 30 -0.37 -3.70 -7.33
C LEU A 30 -1.11 -2.96 -6.21
N ILE A 31 -1.49 -3.65 -5.13
CA ILE A 31 -2.12 -3.03 -3.96
C ILE A 31 -1.20 -1.95 -3.36
N SER A 32 0.09 -2.25 -3.21
CA SER A 32 1.08 -1.29 -2.71
C SER A 32 1.21 -0.08 -3.63
N LEU A 33 1.35 -0.31 -4.94
CA LEU A 33 1.50 0.76 -5.92
C LEU A 33 0.26 1.65 -5.98
N VAL A 34 -0.93 1.05 -6.03
CA VAL A 34 -2.21 1.79 -6.02
C VAL A 34 -2.34 2.59 -4.72
N GLY A 35 -2.02 2.01 -3.56
CA GLY A 35 -2.09 2.72 -2.28
C GLY A 35 -1.14 3.92 -2.20
N ILE A 36 0.08 3.78 -2.71
CA ILE A 36 1.05 4.89 -2.80
C ILE A 36 0.54 6.00 -3.73
N VAL A 37 0.02 5.64 -4.90
CA VAL A 37 -0.54 6.61 -5.86
C VAL A 37 -1.73 7.35 -5.24
N LEU A 38 -2.65 6.63 -4.59
CA LEU A 38 -3.81 7.23 -3.91
C LEU A 38 -3.39 8.17 -2.79
N PHE A 39 -2.36 7.83 -2.01
CA PHE A 39 -1.79 8.74 -1.01
C PHE A 39 -1.30 10.05 -1.64
N PHE A 40 -0.48 9.99 -2.70
CA PHE A 40 0.05 11.19 -3.34
C PHE A 40 -1.04 12.04 -4.00
N VAL A 41 -2.01 11.40 -4.68
CA VAL A 41 -3.16 12.11 -5.26
C VAL A 41 -3.96 12.82 -4.16
N SER A 42 -4.23 12.13 -3.05
CA SER A 42 -4.98 12.71 -1.92
C SER A 42 -4.22 13.86 -1.25
N ALA A 43 -2.92 13.70 -1.03
CA ALA A 43 -2.05 14.73 -0.46
C ALA A 43 -1.97 15.96 -1.36
N LEU A 44 -1.85 15.78 -2.68
CA LEU A 44 -1.85 16.85 -3.66
C LEU A 44 -3.19 17.59 -3.67
N VAL A 45 -4.31 16.86 -3.70
CA VAL A 45 -5.66 17.44 -3.68
C VAL A 45 -5.91 18.22 -2.38
N MET A 46 -5.45 17.72 -1.23
CA MET A 46 -5.51 18.45 0.03
C MET A 46 -4.72 19.76 -0.01
N SER A 47 -3.48 19.69 -0.52
CA SER A 47 -2.60 20.86 -0.63
C SER A 47 -3.19 21.92 -1.56
N LEU A 48 -3.71 21.52 -2.72
CA LEU A 48 -4.31 22.45 -3.70
C LEU A 48 -5.59 23.12 -3.16
N ASN A 49 -6.38 22.41 -2.36
CA ASN A 49 -7.63 22.94 -1.82
C ASN A 49 -7.48 23.65 -0.46
N ASN A 50 -6.29 23.65 0.16
CA ASN A 50 -6.07 24.12 1.54
C ASN A 50 -7.04 23.51 2.58
N LYS A 51 -7.60 22.34 2.29
CA LYS A 51 -8.57 21.64 3.17
C LYS A 51 -7.85 20.59 4.02
N ILE A 52 -6.96 21.05 4.89
CA ILE A 52 -6.30 20.17 5.86
C ILE A 52 -7.23 19.99 7.05
N ASN A 53 -7.94 18.86 7.10
CA ASN A 53 -8.77 18.46 8.23
C ASN A 53 -8.53 16.99 8.58
N PRO A 54 -8.93 16.53 9.78
CA PRO A 54 -8.66 15.16 10.23
C PRO A 54 -9.22 14.07 9.30
N ILE A 55 -10.38 14.30 8.67
CA ILE A 55 -11.00 13.36 7.74
C ILE A 55 -10.13 13.20 6.49
N ASN A 56 -9.70 14.30 5.88
CA ASN A 56 -8.87 14.28 4.68
C ASN A 56 -7.49 13.68 4.96
N ILE A 57 -6.93 13.95 6.15
CA ILE A 57 -5.70 13.31 6.61
C ILE A 57 -5.91 11.79 6.76
N ALA A 58 -6.99 11.34 7.39
CA ALA A 58 -7.29 9.92 7.53
C ALA A 58 -7.45 9.23 6.17
N PHE A 59 -8.16 9.86 5.23
CA PHE A 59 -8.33 9.34 3.87
C PHE A 59 -7.03 9.31 3.05
N SER A 60 -6.10 10.23 3.28
CA SER A 60 -4.80 10.20 2.61
C SER A 60 -3.89 9.10 3.19
N ILE A 61 -3.80 8.99 4.52
CA ILE A 61 -2.91 8.04 5.19
C ILE A 61 -3.38 6.58 5.03
N TYR A 62 -4.69 6.33 4.97
CA TYR A 62 -5.23 4.97 4.94
C TYR A 62 -4.73 4.13 3.73
N PRO A 63 -4.77 4.61 2.48
CA PRO A 63 -4.14 3.93 1.34
C PRO A 63 -2.65 3.63 1.54
N LEU A 64 -1.91 4.54 2.19
CA LEU A 64 -0.49 4.34 2.49
C LEU A 64 -0.27 3.24 3.53
N ALA A 65 -1.13 3.16 4.55
CA ALA A 65 -1.09 2.09 5.55
C ALA A 65 -1.41 0.72 4.92
N ILE A 66 -2.38 0.65 4.01
CA ILE A 66 -2.66 -0.57 3.23
C ILE A 66 -1.44 -0.95 2.38
N ALA A 67 -0.82 0.01 1.69
CA ALA A 67 0.38 -0.27 0.89
C ALA A 67 1.55 -0.78 1.74
N GLY A 68 1.78 -0.18 2.92
CA GLY A 68 2.82 -0.61 3.85
C GLY A 68 2.58 -2.05 4.35
N THR A 69 1.35 -2.37 4.70
CA THR A 69 0.98 -3.73 5.16
C THR A 69 1.09 -4.77 4.04
N ALA A 70 0.58 -4.49 2.84
CA ALA A 70 0.73 -5.37 1.69
C ALA A 70 2.20 -5.67 1.36
N THR A 71 3.07 -4.64 1.40
CA THR A 71 4.51 -4.79 1.22
C THR A 71 5.14 -5.66 2.32
N ALA A 72 4.81 -5.42 3.59
CA ALA A 72 5.33 -6.19 4.71
C ALA A 72 4.97 -7.68 4.63
N ILE A 73 3.76 -7.99 4.16
CA ILE A 73 3.30 -9.37 4.00
C ILE A 73 3.95 -10.06 2.84
N ARG A 74 4.13 -9.37 1.71
CA ARG A 74 4.92 -9.92 0.61
C ARG A 74 6.32 -10.33 1.09
N MET A 75 6.98 -9.47 1.87
CA MET A 75 8.30 -9.76 2.44
C MET A 75 8.30 -10.96 3.41
N LYS A 76 7.21 -11.16 4.16
CA LYS A 76 7.04 -12.32 5.04
C LYS A 76 6.74 -13.60 4.24
N LEU A 77 5.82 -13.55 3.29
CA LEU A 77 5.42 -14.69 2.46
C LEU A 77 6.59 -15.24 1.65
N LYS A 78 7.47 -14.38 1.11
CA LYS A 78 8.70 -14.81 0.42
C LYS A 78 9.65 -15.67 1.25
N LYS A 79 9.55 -15.63 2.59
CA LYS A 79 10.43 -16.39 3.51
C LYS A 79 9.78 -17.68 4.01
N ILE A 80 8.52 -17.92 3.68
CA ILE A 80 7.75 -19.04 4.20
C ILE A 80 7.74 -20.16 3.17
N THR A 81 8.06 -21.37 3.62
CA THR A 81 8.02 -22.60 2.80
C THR A 81 6.85 -23.51 3.14
N ASN A 82 6.12 -23.24 4.24
CA ASN A 82 4.98 -24.02 4.70
C ASN A 82 3.65 -23.29 4.44
N GLU A 83 2.71 -23.95 3.77
CA GLU A 83 1.38 -23.41 3.46
C GLU A 83 0.56 -23.04 4.72
N GLU A 84 0.73 -23.77 5.82
CA GLU A 84 -0.01 -23.51 7.06
C GLU A 84 0.41 -22.17 7.70
N GLU A 85 1.70 -21.87 7.63
CA GLU A 85 2.26 -20.61 8.11
C GLU A 85 1.89 -19.44 7.19
N ALA A 86 1.84 -19.67 5.86
CA ALA A 86 1.38 -18.68 4.90
C ALA A 86 -0.08 -18.27 5.16
N SER A 87 -0.96 -19.25 5.43
CA SER A 87 -2.36 -19.00 5.80
C SER A 87 -2.49 -18.18 7.07
N ARG A 88 -1.66 -18.46 8.10
CA ARG A 88 -1.62 -17.66 9.33
C ARG A 88 -1.21 -16.21 9.07
N VAL A 89 -0.16 -15.98 8.28
CA VAL A 89 0.29 -14.62 7.92
C VAL A 89 -0.78 -13.87 7.14
N PHE A 90 -1.53 -14.56 6.28
CA PHE A 90 -2.65 -13.95 5.55
C PHE A 90 -3.82 -13.58 6.48
N ARG A 91 -4.11 -14.37 7.52
CA ARG A 91 -5.10 -13.98 8.54
C ARG A 91 -4.63 -12.78 9.36
N GLU A 92 -3.34 -12.72 9.70
CA GLU A 92 -2.75 -11.53 10.34
C GLU A 92 -2.92 -10.30 9.45
N TYR A 93 -2.71 -10.42 8.13
CA TYR A 93 -2.96 -9.34 7.18
C TYR A 93 -4.39 -8.79 7.26
N ILE A 94 -5.37 -9.68 7.10
CA ILE A 94 -6.79 -9.31 7.13
C ILE A 94 -7.12 -8.64 8.46
N THR A 95 -6.57 -9.15 9.56
CA THR A 95 -6.77 -8.58 10.89
C THR A 95 -6.22 -7.15 10.98
N ILE A 96 -4.98 -6.93 10.53
CA ILE A 96 -4.35 -5.60 10.54
C ILE A 96 -5.14 -4.62 9.66
N VAL A 97 -5.51 -5.01 8.44
CA VAL A 97 -6.30 -4.15 7.53
C VAL A 97 -7.66 -3.84 8.11
N SER A 98 -8.32 -4.82 8.75
CA SER A 98 -9.61 -4.62 9.42
C SER A 98 -9.49 -3.61 10.58
N LEU A 99 -8.46 -3.74 11.41
CA LEU A 99 -8.20 -2.82 12.51
C LEU A 99 -7.92 -1.39 12.01
N LEU A 100 -7.10 -1.25 10.96
CA LEU A 100 -6.84 0.03 10.31
C LEU A 100 -8.13 0.66 9.77
N THR A 101 -9.00 -0.15 9.18
CA THR A 101 -10.30 0.30 8.64
C THR A 101 -11.20 0.83 9.76
N VAL A 102 -11.29 0.08 10.88
CA VAL A 102 -12.07 0.51 12.05
C VAL A 102 -11.51 1.81 12.63
N LEU A 103 -10.19 1.95 12.76
CA LEU A 103 -9.57 3.19 13.26
C LEU A 103 -9.91 4.40 12.38
N VAL A 104 -9.87 4.25 11.06
CA VAL A 104 -10.25 5.32 10.12
C VAL A 104 -11.73 5.68 10.26
N LEU A 105 -12.62 4.70 10.38
CA LEU A 105 -14.05 4.94 10.60
C LEU A 105 -14.29 5.68 11.92
N ILE A 106 -13.58 5.32 13.00
CA ILE A 106 -13.66 6.01 14.29
C ILE A 106 -13.22 7.48 14.13
N VAL A 107 -12.12 7.75 13.45
CA VAL A 107 -11.64 9.14 13.22
C VAL A 107 -12.68 9.94 12.44
N ILE A 108 -13.30 9.35 11.41
CA ILE A 108 -14.35 10.00 10.63
C ILE A 108 -15.57 10.31 11.52
N LEU A 109 -16.06 9.32 12.28
CA LEU A 109 -17.22 9.47 13.16
C LEU A 109 -16.99 10.53 14.24
N PHE A 110 -15.85 10.49 14.93
CA PHE A 110 -15.49 11.50 15.92
C PHE A 110 -15.42 12.90 15.32
N THR A 111 -14.83 13.03 14.13
CA THR A 111 -14.76 14.33 13.46
C THR A 111 -16.16 14.84 13.10
N VAL A 112 -17.05 13.97 12.61
CA VAL A 112 -18.45 14.36 12.35
C VAL A 112 -19.17 14.78 13.63
N ILE A 113 -19.02 14.05 14.74
CA ILE A 113 -19.67 14.38 16.01
C ILE A 113 -19.17 15.70 16.60
N ILE A 114 -17.88 16.01 16.48
CA ILE A 114 -17.29 17.23 17.05
C ILE A 114 -17.59 18.48 16.21
N TYR A 115 -17.75 18.32 14.88
CA TYR A 115 -17.94 19.43 13.94
C TYR A 115 -19.39 19.63 13.48
N VAL A 116 -20.34 18.79 13.94
CA VAL A 116 -21.80 18.98 13.82
C VAL A 116 -22.32 19.52 15.14
#